data_AF-A0A7C6SWL9-F1
#
_entry.id   AF-A0A7C6SWL9-F1
#
_cell.length_a   1.000
_cell.length_b   1.000
_cell.length_c   1.000
_cell.angle_alpha   90.00
_cell.angle_beta   90.00
_cell.angle_gamma   90.00
#
_symmetry.space_group_name_H-M   'P 1'
#
loop_
_entity.id
_entity.type
_entity.pdbx_description
1 polymer ?
#
loop_
_entity_poly.entity_id
_entity_poly.type
_entity_poly.pdbx_seq_one_letter_code
_entity_poly.pdbx_strand_id
1 'polypeptide(L)'
;MTGDNDDDSFLPLSGIQHLAFCERQWALIHIERQWAENVRTVEGKIMHERVHNPKLIDYDSEHIVARSVPLICHRLGLYGQADVVEFWPAGDEVDGGVSLPGR
;
A
#
# COMPACT_ATOMS: atom_id res chain seq x y z
N MET A 1 13.72 18.37 -18.97
CA MET A 1 14.41 17.12 -18.64
C MET A 1 13.33 16.11 -18.31
N THR A 2 12.84 15.40 -19.32
CA THR A 2 11.91 14.28 -19.17
C THR A 2 12.74 13.08 -18.75
N GLY A 3 12.85 12.86 -17.44
CA GLY A 3 13.49 11.66 -16.90
C GLY A 3 12.60 10.46 -17.19
N ASP A 4 13.21 9.40 -17.71
CA ASP A 4 12.57 8.12 -18.00
C ASP A 4 11.68 7.68 -16.83
N ASN A 5 10.38 7.49 -17.11
CA ASN A 5 9.48 6.72 -16.25
C ASN A 5 9.81 5.24 -16.43
N ASP A 6 10.99 4.82 -15.97
CA ASP A 6 11.21 3.39 -15.71
C ASP A 6 10.42 3.08 -14.44
N ASP A 7 9.42 2.21 -14.54
CA ASP A 7 8.64 1.72 -13.39
C ASP A 7 9.53 1.11 -12.27
N ASP A 8 10.79 0.79 -12.61
CA ASP A 8 11.87 0.37 -11.69
C ASP A 8 12.43 1.51 -10.81
N SER A 9 11.99 2.76 -10.99
CA SER A 9 12.48 3.93 -10.23
C SER A 9 11.79 4.16 -8.88
N PHE A 10 10.62 3.55 -8.64
CA PHE A 10 9.90 3.76 -7.40
C PHE A 10 10.44 2.88 -6.27
N LEU A 11 10.58 3.46 -5.08
CA LEU A 11 10.97 2.73 -3.87
C LEU A 11 9.75 2.20 -3.12
N PRO A 12 9.79 0.95 -2.62
CA PRO A 12 8.69 0.41 -1.85
C PRO A 12 8.56 1.14 -0.51
N LEU A 13 7.34 1.51 -0.13
CA LEU A 13 7.03 2.14 1.15
C LEU A 13 7.49 1.27 2.33
N SER A 14 7.35 -0.06 2.23
CA SER A 14 7.87 -1.02 3.20
C SER A 14 9.39 -0.98 3.34
N GLY A 15 10.12 -0.62 2.28
CA GLY A 15 11.56 -0.43 2.31
C GLY A 15 11.98 0.66 3.30
N ILE A 16 11.19 1.72 3.48
CA ILE A 16 11.46 2.76 4.47
C ILE A 16 11.39 2.17 5.89
N GLN A 17 10.42 1.31 6.17
CA GLN A 17 10.29 0.63 7.46
C GLN A 17 11.47 -0.29 7.74
N HIS A 18 11.89 -1.11 6.77
CA HIS A 18 13.05 -1.99 6.94
C HIS A 18 14.35 -1.20 7.19
N LEU A 19 14.54 -0.09 6.48
CA LEU A 19 15.69 0.78 6.68
C LEU A 19 15.68 1.43 8.07
N ALA A 20 14.53 1.96 8.49
CA ALA A 20 14.35 2.58 9.79
C ALA A 20 14.53 1.59 10.96
N PHE A 21 14.19 0.31 10.74
CA PHE A 21 14.44 -0.75 11.71
C PHE A 21 15.92 -1.11 11.78
N CYS A 22 16.56 -1.42 10.65
CA CYS A 22 17.98 -1.75 10.58
C CYS A 22 18.51 -1.73 9.14
N GLU A 23 19.55 -0.95 8.86
CA GLU A 23 20.21 -0.88 7.55
C GLU A 23 20.70 -2.26 7.05
N ARG A 24 21.20 -3.11 7.97
CA ARG A 24 21.62 -4.47 7.63
C ARG A 24 20.45 -5.34 7.17
N GLN A 25 19.29 -5.22 7.83
CA GLN A 25 18.07 -5.93 7.41
C GLN A 25 17.62 -5.43 6.04
N TRP A 26 17.61 -4.12 5.82
CA TRP A 26 17.28 -3.55 4.51
C TRP A 26 18.20 -4.09 3.41
N ALA A 27 19.51 -4.14 3.64
CA ALA A 27 20.48 -4.68 2.69
C ALA A 27 20.26 -6.18 2.42
N LEU A 28 19.96 -6.99 3.46
CA LEU A 28 19.60 -8.40 3.27
C LEU A 28 18.41 -8.54 2.32
N ILE A 29 17.35 -7.77 2.55
CA ILE A 29 16.09 -7.88 1.81
C ILE A 29 16.24 -7.35 0.38
N HIS A 30 16.77 -6.14 0.22
CA HIS A 30 16.73 -5.40 -1.04
C HIS A 30 17.98 -5.54 -1.92
N ILE A 31 19.16 -5.75 -1.33
CA ILE A 31 20.41 -5.95 -2.09
C ILE A 31 20.70 -7.44 -2.26
N GLU A 32 20.78 -8.18 -1.14
CA GLU A 32 21.19 -9.59 -1.15
C GLU A 32 20.02 -10.55 -1.46
N ARG A 33 18.78 -10.03 -1.54
CA ARG A 33 17.55 -10.79 -1.81
C ARG A 33 17.34 -11.97 -0.87
N GLN A 34 17.72 -11.80 0.39
CA GLN A 34 17.56 -12.76 1.47
C GLN A 34 16.35 -12.41 2.32
N TRP A 35 15.39 -13.33 2.39
CA TRP A 35 14.24 -13.27 3.29
C TRP A 35 13.99 -14.64 3.90
N ALA A 36 13.78 -14.65 5.21
CA ALA A 36 13.40 -15.85 5.94
C ALA A 36 12.14 -15.54 6.76
N GLU A 37 11.09 -16.32 6.52
CA GLU A 37 9.86 -16.25 7.30
C GLU A 37 10.12 -16.73 8.73
N ASN A 38 9.49 -16.07 9.69
CA ASN A 38 9.43 -16.52 11.08
C ASN A 38 7.96 -16.68 11.52
N VAL A 39 7.75 -17.16 12.74
CA VAL A 39 6.40 -17.42 13.25
C VAL A 39 5.52 -16.16 13.19
N ARG A 40 6.07 -14.98 13.54
CA ARG A 40 5.32 -13.72 13.56
C ARG A 40 4.94 -13.25 12.16
N THR A 41 5.82 -13.40 11.18
CA THR A 41 5.52 -13.00 9.79
C THR A 41 4.47 -13.92 9.18
N VAL A 42 4.52 -15.22 9.48
CA VAL A 42 3.49 -16.19 9.06
C VAL A 42 2.15 -15.93 9.74
N GLU A 43 2.13 -15.73 11.06
CA GLU A 43 0.91 -15.36 11.80
C GLU A 43 0.27 -14.08 11.23
N GLY A 44 1.08 -13.06 10.99
CA GLY A 44 0.64 -11.80 10.38
C GLY A 44 0.06 -12.01 8.99
N LYS A 45 0.71 -12.84 8.16
CA LYS A 45 0.21 -13.16 6.81
C LYS A 45 -1.17 -13.83 6.84
N ILE A 46 -1.38 -14.80 7.73
CA ILE A 46 -2.67 -15.49 7.89
C ILE A 46 -3.74 -14.49 8.36
N MET A 47 -3.42 -13.65 9.34
CA MET A 47 -4.33 -12.61 9.83
C MET A 47 -4.74 -11.62 8.72
N HIS A 48 -3.81 -11.29 7.81
CA HIS A 48 -4.03 -10.33 6.74
C HIS A 48 -4.67 -10.91 5.47
N GLU A 49 -4.98 -12.22 5.40
CA GLU A 49 -5.51 -12.86 4.19
C GLU A 49 -6.75 -12.15 3.62
N ARG A 50 -7.65 -11.68 4.49
CA ARG A 50 -8.85 -10.96 4.05
C ARG A 50 -8.52 -9.60 3.44
N VAL A 51 -7.64 -8.82 4.06
CA VAL A 51 -7.28 -7.47 3.61
C VAL A 51 -6.34 -7.49 2.39
N HIS A 52 -5.66 -8.61 2.15
CA HIS A 52 -4.86 -8.84 0.96
C HIS A 52 -5.66 -9.35 -0.27
N ASN A 53 -7.00 -9.40 -0.17
CA ASN A 53 -7.84 -9.82 -1.28
C ASN A 53 -8.47 -8.59 -1.99
N PRO A 54 -7.91 -8.13 -3.13
CA PRO A 54 -8.42 -6.96 -3.86
C PRO A 54 -9.82 -7.16 -4.46
N LYS A 55 -10.31 -8.41 -4.53
CA LYS A 55 -11.64 -8.72 -5.06
C LYS A 55 -12.75 -8.49 -4.03
N LEU A 56 -12.39 -8.36 -2.75
CA LEU A 56 -13.34 -8.10 -1.67
C LEU A 56 -13.56 -6.60 -1.55
N ILE A 57 -14.56 -6.12 -2.28
CA ILE A 57 -15.08 -4.77 -2.11
C ILE A 57 -16.39 -4.88 -1.32
N ASP A 58 -16.39 -4.34 -0.10
CA ASP A 58 -17.60 -4.25 0.70
C ASP A 58 -18.27 -2.91 0.43
N TYR A 59 -19.59 -2.96 0.32
CA TYR A 59 -20.44 -1.80 0.12
C TYR A 59 -21.57 -1.85 1.16
N ASP A 60 -21.75 -0.78 1.91
CA ASP A 60 -22.96 -0.56 2.67
C ASP A 60 -23.59 0.79 2.33
N SER A 61 -24.63 1.18 3.07
CA SER A 61 -25.34 2.44 2.84
C SER A 61 -24.53 3.69 3.21
N GLU A 62 -23.41 3.54 3.92
CA GLU A 62 -22.67 4.64 4.53
C GLU A 62 -21.31 4.87 3.87
N HIS A 63 -20.64 3.82 3.41
CA HIS A 63 -19.28 3.92 2.88
C HIS A 63 -18.88 2.74 1.98
N ILE A 64 -17.70 2.86 1.38
CA ILE A 64 -17.10 1.84 0.51
C ILE A 64 -15.79 1.40 1.11
N VAL A 65 -15.58 0.08 1.23
CA VAL A 65 -14.34 -0.48 1.75
C VAL A 65 -13.59 -1.18 0.62
N ALA A 66 -12.47 -0.61 0.21
CA ALA A 66 -11.54 -1.21 -0.72
C ALA A 66 -10.34 -1.83 0.01
N ARG A 67 -9.76 -2.88 -0.58
CA ARG A 67 -8.67 -3.65 -0.01
C ARG A 67 -7.53 -3.80 -1.00
N SER A 68 -6.31 -4.02 -0.51
CA SER A 68 -5.11 -4.10 -1.34
C SER A 68 -4.97 -2.93 -2.30
N VAL A 69 -5.25 -1.71 -1.84
CA VAL A 69 -5.30 -0.52 -2.70
C VAL A 69 -3.88 -0.10 -3.05
N PRO A 70 -3.50 -0.07 -4.34
CA PRO A 70 -2.18 0.37 -4.75
C PRO A 70 -2.02 1.87 -4.50
N LEU A 71 -0.86 2.26 -3.96
CA LEU A 71 -0.48 3.64 -3.68
C LEU A 71 0.75 4.02 -4.49
N ILE A 72 0.73 5.21 -5.10
CA ILE A 72 1.86 5.78 -5.83
C ILE A 72 2.03 7.23 -5.43
N CYS A 73 3.25 7.64 -5.13
CA CYS A 73 3.62 9.04 -4.91
C CYS A 73 4.74 9.44 -5.87
N HIS A 74 4.37 10.08 -6.98
CA HIS A 74 5.34 10.56 -7.98
C HIS A 74 6.35 11.56 -7.43
N ARG A 75 5.90 12.48 -6.56
CA ARG A 75 6.78 13.51 -6.00
C ARG A 75 7.92 12.93 -5.15
N LEU A 76 7.66 11.84 -4.45
CA LEU A 76 8.63 11.18 -3.57
C LEU A 76 9.27 9.94 -4.21
N GLY A 77 8.78 9.50 -5.37
CA GLY A 77 9.23 8.25 -5.98
C GLY A 77 8.91 7.02 -5.12
N LEU A 78 7.73 6.98 -4.48
CA LEU A 78 7.32 5.86 -3.63
C LEU A 78 6.15 5.07 -4.22
N TYR A 79 6.14 3.76 -4.01
CA TYR A 79 4.99 2.90 -4.26
C TYR A 79 4.69 1.99 -3.06
N GLY A 80 3.46 1.52 -2.94
CA GLY A 80 3.07 0.61 -1.87
C GLY A 80 1.64 0.10 -2.03
N GLN A 81 1.15 -0.52 -0.97
CA GLN A 81 -0.21 -1.02 -0.89
C GLN A 81 -0.79 -0.65 0.47
N ALA A 82 -1.99 -0.09 0.49
CA ALA A 82 -2.81 0.01 1.70
C ALA A 82 -3.64 -1.26 1.84
N ASP A 83 -3.65 -1.81 3.05
CA ASP A 83 -4.46 -2.99 3.38
C ASP A 83 -5.95 -2.72 3.19
N VAL A 84 -6.42 -1.59 3.71
CA VAL A 84 -7.83 -1.14 3.64
C VAL A 84 -7.88 0.36 3.40
N VAL A 85 -8.78 0.80 2.51
CA VAL A 85 -9.17 2.20 2.33
C VAL A 85 -10.68 2.29 2.41
N GLU A 86 -11.17 3.15 3.29
CA GLU A 86 -12.59 3.45 3.42
C GLU A 86 -12.90 4.79 2.75
N PHE A 87 -13.86 4.79 1.83
CA PHE A 87 -14.35 5.98 1.17
C PHE A 87 -15.69 6.37 1.80
N TRP A 88 -15.68 7.50 2.48
CA TRP A 88 -16.84 8.12 3.09
C TRP A 88 -17.39 9.21 2.18
N PRO A 89 -18.72 9.40 2.10
CA PRO A 89 -19.31 10.53 1.40
C PRO A 89 -18.75 11.84 1.91
N ALA A 90 -18.24 12.67 1.00
CA ALA A 90 -17.92 14.05 1.33
C ALA A 90 -19.25 14.75 1.65
N GLY A 91 -19.40 15.28 2.86
CA GLY A 91 -20.54 16.14 3.19
C GLY A 91 -20.51 17.41 2.35
N ASP A 92 -21.64 18.11 2.25
CA ASP A 92 -21.82 19.30 1.40
C ASP A 92 -20.82 20.45 1.70
N GLU A 93 -20.17 20.43 2.86
CA GLU A 93 -19.22 21.45 3.33
C GLU A 93 -17.74 21.05 3.16
N VAL A 94 -17.44 19.86 2.62
CA VAL A 94 -16.06 19.34 2.51
C VAL A 94 -15.49 19.62 1.11
N ASP A 95 -14.61 20.60 1.02
CA ASP A 95 -13.83 20.87 -0.20
C ASP A 95 -12.64 19.89 -0.26
N GLY A 96 -12.75 18.81 -1.04
CA GLY A 96 -11.68 17.81 -1.14
C GLY A 96 -12.06 16.36 -1.49
N GLY A 97 -13.32 16.09 -1.87
CA GLY A 97 -13.75 14.76 -2.30
C GLY A 97 -13.23 14.35 -3.69
N VAL A 98 -13.33 13.06 -4.00
CA VAL A 98 -13.02 12.51 -5.34
C VAL A 98 -14.18 11.62 -5.81
N SER A 99 -14.54 11.74 -7.10
CA SER A 99 -15.51 10.81 -7.71
C SER A 99 -14.85 9.46 -7.90
N LEU A 100 -15.52 8.39 -7.49
CA LEU A 100 -15.02 7.04 -7.68
C LEU A 100 -15.49 6.50 -9.03
N PRO A 101 -14.60 5.99 -9.91
CA PRO A 101 -14.99 5.50 -11.22
C PRO A 101 -16.12 4.46 -11.14
N GLY A 102 -17.18 4.68 -11.93
CA GLY A 102 -18.38 3.85 -11.89
C GLY A 102 -19.42 4.27 -10.84
N ARG A 103 -19.23 5.43 -10.19
CA ARG A 103 -20.19 6.08 -9.30
C ARG A 103 -20.18 7.60 -9.43
#